data_AF-A0A7X9HEN6-F1
#
_entry.id   AF-A0A7X9HEN6-F1
#
_cell.length_a   1.000
_cell.length_b   1.000
_cell.length_c   1.000
_cell.angle_alpha   90.00
_cell.angle_beta   90.00
_cell.angle_gamma   90.00
#
_symmetry.space_group_name_H-M   'P 1'
#
loop_
_entity.id
_entity.type
_entity.pdbx_description
1 polymer ?
#
loop_
_entity_poly.entity_id
_entity_poly.type
_entity_poly.pdbx_seq_one_letter_code
_entity_poly.pdbx_strand_id
1 'polypeptide(L)' 'MALAKSGGDVANNVIGENSYFSGKFLINGSLRIDGRFEGKYLQADQLYIGPNGKVKTNIN' A
#
# COMPACT_ATOMS: atom_id res chain seq x y z
N MET A 1 -24.09 23.44 10.22
CA MET A 1 -23.16 23.35 9.07
C MET A 1 -22.63 21.93 9.05
N ALA A 2 -23.02 21.13 8.06
CA ALA A 2 -22.48 19.79 7.84
C ALA A 2 -21.32 19.91 6.85
N LEU A 3 -20.13 19.46 7.24
CA LEU A 3 -18.96 19.46 6.36
C LEU A 3 -19.16 18.35 5.31
N ALA A 4 -19.41 18.77 4.08
CA ALA A 4 -19.44 17.89 2.93
C ALA A 4 -18.06 17.24 2.73
N LYS A 5 -18.08 15.91 2.63
CA LYS A 5 -16.95 15.05 2.26
C LYS A 5 -16.37 15.52 0.92
N SER A 6 -15.12 15.96 0.91
CA SER A 6 -14.32 16.14 -0.31
C SER A 6 -12.84 15.89 -0.02
N GLY A 7 -12.54 14.66 0.36
CA GLY A 7 -11.19 14.11 0.23
C GLY A 7 -11.26 13.14 -0.92
N GLY A 8 -10.97 13.62 -2.13
CA GLY A 8 -10.94 12.81 -3.33
C GLY A 8 -10.02 11.62 -3.15
N ASP A 9 -10.44 10.55 -3.80
CA ASP A 9 -9.81 9.24 -3.95
C ASP A 9 -8.36 9.37 -4.43
N VAL A 10 -7.45 9.65 -3.50
CA VAL A 10 -6.03 9.38 -3.68
C VAL A 10 -5.65 8.43 -2.58
N ALA A 11 -5.74 7.15 -2.90
CA ALA A 11 -5.20 6.08 -2.08
C ALA A 11 -3.66 6.25 -2.07
N ASN A 12 -3.16 7.19 -1.27
CA ASN A 12 -1.73 7.46 -1.01
C ASN A 12 -1.18 6.37 -0.08
N ASN A 13 -1.34 5.11 -0.48
CA ASN A 13 -0.85 4.00 0.32
C ASN A 13 0.68 3.96 0.20
N VAL A 14 1.35 4.40 1.25
CA VAL A 14 2.81 4.39 1.39
C VAL A 14 3.15 3.59 2.63
N ILE A 15 3.98 2.56 2.46
CA ILE A 15 4.64 1.86 3.55
C ILE A 15 6.02 2.49 3.73
N GLY A 16 6.19 3.27 4.78
CA GLY A 16 7.47 3.93 5.07
C GLY A 16 8.57 2.94 5.48
N GLU A 17 9.82 3.35 5.31
CA GLU A 17 11.05 2.56 5.54
C GLU A 17 11.19 1.91 6.94
N ASN A 18 10.58 2.49 7.97
CA ASN A 18 10.54 1.91 9.33
C ASN A 18 9.18 1.29 9.69
N SER A 19 8.36 1.01 8.68
CA SER A 19 7.05 0.40 8.86
C SER A 19 7.06 -1.05 8.39
N TYR A 20 6.43 -1.92 9.19
CA TYR A 20 6.21 -3.32 8.87
C TYR A 20 4.72 -3.60 8.77
N PHE A 21 4.30 -4.15 7.64
CA PHE A 21 2.90 -4.52 7.40
C PHE A 21 2.80 -5.99 7.06
N SER A 22 1.84 -6.68 7.67
CA SER A 22 1.51 -8.06 7.34
C SER A 22 0.00 -8.26 7.25
N GLY A 23 -0.44 -9.09 6.29
CA GLY A 23 -1.87 -9.35 6.10
C GLY A 23 -2.29 -9.60 4.65
N LYS A 24 -3.52 -9.17 4.32
CA LYS A 24 -4.09 -9.21 2.97
C LYS A 24 -4.37 -7.78 2.54
N PHE A 25 -3.80 -7.37 1.42
CA PHE A 25 -3.94 -6.00 0.91
C PHE A 25 -4.68 -6.04 -0.42
N LEU A 26 -5.83 -5.38 -0.45
CA LEU A 26 -6.58 -5.09 -1.66
C LEU A 26 -6.61 -3.58 -1.81
N ILE A 27 -5.79 -3.09 -2.71
CA ILE A 27 -5.68 -1.67 -3.00
C ILE A 27 -6.18 -1.45 -4.42
N ASN A 28 -7.19 -0.60 -4.55
CA ASN A 28 -7.63 -0.11 -5.84
C ASN A 28 -6.82 1.16 -6.13
N GLY A 29 -5.84 1.07 -7.03
CA GLY A 29 -4.88 2.13 -7.32
C GLY A 29 -3.41 1.78 -7.00
N SER A 30 -2.62 2.80 -6.67
CA SER A 30 -1.18 2.68 -6.48
C SER A 30 -0.78 2.39 -5.03
N LEU A 31 0.21 1.52 -4.83
CA LEU A 31 0.85 1.23 -3.56
C LEU A 31 2.34 1.51 -3.66
N ARG A 32 2.88 2.27 -2.70
CA ARG A 32 4.32 2.49 -2.56
C ARG A 32 4.84 1.79 -1.30
N ILE A 33 5.95 1.08 -1.43
CA ILE A 33 6.58 0.30 -0.36
C ILE A 33 8.06 0.66 -0.26
N ASP A 34 8.41 1.52 0.69
CA ASP A 34 9.78 1.84 1.08
C ASP A 34 10.22 1.03 2.32
N GLY A 35 9.27 0.46 3.08
CA GLY A 35 9.52 -0.42 4.25
C GLY A 35 9.35 -1.91 3.97
N ARG A 36 8.87 -2.66 4.96
CA ARG A 36 8.71 -4.11 4.85
C ARG A 36 7.24 -4.52 4.81
N PHE A 37 6.89 -5.24 3.76
CA PHE A 37 5.58 -5.82 3.55
C PHE A 37 5.68 -7.34 3.50
N GLU A 38 4.93 -8.04 4.34
CA GLU A 38 4.81 -9.50 4.33
C GLU A 38 3.35 -9.94 4.33
N GLY A 39 2.77 -10.09 3.16
CA GLY A 39 1.36 -10.41 2.99
C GLY A 39 1.14 -11.78 2.36
N LYS A 40 0.04 -12.45 2.70
CA LYS A 40 -0.38 -13.67 1.98
C LYS A 40 -0.99 -13.34 0.61
N TYR A 41 -1.51 -12.13 0.45
CA TYR A 41 -2.16 -11.67 -0.76
C TYR A 41 -1.93 -10.17 -0.94
N LEU A 42 -1.48 -9.77 -2.12
CA LEU A 42 -1.29 -8.40 -2.51
C LEU A 42 -1.90 -8.18 -3.90
N GLN A 43 -2.93 -7.35 -3.95
CA GLN A 43 -3.52 -6.88 -5.20
C GLN A 43 -3.47 -5.35 -5.23
N ALA A 44 -2.82 -4.81 -6.26
CA ALA A 44 -2.71 -3.39 -6.53
C ALA A 44 -2.57 -3.17 -8.05
N ASP A 45 -3.08 -2.06 -8.55
CA ASP A 45 -2.99 -1.73 -9.98
C ASP A 45 -1.58 -1.23 -10.34
N GLN A 46 -0.94 -0.51 -9.42
CA GLN A 46 0.44 -0.05 -9.56
C GLN A 46 1.21 -0.28 -8.26
N LEU A 47 2.37 -0.90 -8.37
CA LEU A 47 3.25 -1.16 -7.22
C LEU A 47 4.58 -0.45 -7.41
N TYR A 48 4.91 0.43 -6.47
CA TYR A 48 6.17 1.16 -6.41
C TYR A 48 6.97 0.62 -5.23
N ILE A 49 8.18 0.15 -5.47
CA ILE A 49 9.05 -0.35 -4.41
C ILE A 49 10.23 0.61 -4.31
N GLY A 50 10.40 1.21 -3.13
CA GLY A 50 11.52 2.09 -2.83
C GLY A 50 12.83 1.30 -2.72
N PRO A 51 13.98 1.98 -2.69
CA PRO A 51 15.30 1.33 -2.66
C PRO A 51 15.52 0.43 -1.44
N ASN A 52 14.86 0.72 -0.31
CA ASN A 52 14.90 -0.10 0.91
C ASN A 52 13.68 -1.02 1.07
N GLY A 53 12.75 -1.00 0.11
CA GLY A 53 11.49 -1.72 0.16
C GLY A 53 11.68 -3.23 0.09
N LYS A 54 11.05 -3.97 1.01
CA LYS A 54 11.05 -5.44 1.06
C LYS A 54 9.64 -5.97 0.99
N VAL A 55 9.29 -6.61 -0.12
CA VAL A 55 7.96 -7.18 -0.35
C VAL A 55 8.05 -8.70 -0.38
N LYS A 56 7.34 -9.36 0.53
CA LYS A 56 7.19 -10.81 0.56
C LYS A 56 5.71 -11.13 0.46
N THR A 57 5.28 -11.51 -0.74
CA THR A 57 3.88 -11.88 -0.95
C THR A 57 3.74 -12.92 -2.04
N ASN A 58 2.60 -13.61 -2.02
CA ASN A 58 2.25 -14.56 -3.05
C ASN A 58 1.32 -13.86 -4.03
N ILE A 59 1.85 -13.53 -5.20
CA ILE A 59 1.08 -13.01 -6.34
C ILE A 59 0.62 -14.24 -7.12
N ASN A 60 -0.67 -14.38 -7.36
CA ASN A 60 -1.25 -15.47 -8.14
C ASN A 60 -1.84 -14.94 -9.44
#